data_AF-A0A0B6Z1B7-F1
#
_entry.id   AF-A0A0B6Z1B7-F1
#
_cell.length_a   1.000
_cell.length_b   1.000
_cell.length_c   1.000
_cell.angle_alpha   90.00
_cell.angle_beta   90.00
_cell.angle_gamma   90.00
#
_symmetry.space_group_name_H-M   'P 1'
#
loop_
_entity.id
_entity.type
_entity.pdbx_description
1 polymer ?
#
loop_
_entity_poly.entity_id
_entity_poly.type
_entity_poly.pdbx_seq_one_letter_code
_entity_poly.pdbx_strand_id
1 'polypeptide(L)' 'MKLISHSHIIKLYQVMETKNMLYLVSEYAPKGEIFDYIAQHGRMSEADARKKFWQIISAVEYCHNRHI' A
#
# COMPACT_ATOMS: atom_id res chain seq x y z
N MET A 1 2.45 -5.54 -12.18
CA MET A 1 1.55 -5.32 -11.03
C MET A 1 0.41 -6.33 -10.89
N LYS A 2 -0.22 -6.84 -11.97
CA LYS A 2 -1.30 -7.86 -11.87
C LYS A 2 -0.93 -9.17 -11.12
N LEU A 3 0.36 -9.43 -10.91
CA LEU A 3 0.90 -10.64 -10.26
C LEU A 3 1.52 -10.38 -8.87
N ILE A 4 1.32 -9.17 -8.31
CA ILE A 4 1.78 -8.86 -6.95
C ILE A 4 0.69 -9.34 -5.97
N SER A 5 1.03 -10.31 -5.14
CA SER A 5 0.15 -10.82 -4.09
C SER A 5 0.91 -10.87 -2.77
N HIS A 6 0.72 -9.84 -1.95
CA HIS A 6 1.32 -9.69 -0.64
C HIS A 6 0.31 -9.03 0.31
N SER A 7 0.30 -9.42 1.58
CA SER A 7 -0.66 -8.93 2.60
C SER A 7 -0.55 -7.43 2.91
N HIS A 8 0.58 -6.81 2.56
CA HIS A 8 0.88 -5.39 2.81
C HIS A 8 1.00 -4.57 1.52
N ILE A 9 0.46 -5.07 0.41
CA ILE A 9 0.38 -4.34 -0.86
C ILE A 9 -1.07 -4.34 -1.36
N ILE A 10 -1.57 -3.15 -1.71
CA ILE A 10 -2.90 -2.98 -2.29
C ILE A 10 -3.01 -3.76 -3.59
N LYS A 11 -4.01 -4.63 -3.69
CA LYS A 11 -4.25 -5.41 -4.91
C LYS A 11 -4.84 -4.54 -6.01
N LEU A 12 -4.31 -4.68 -7.22
CA LEU A 12 -4.89 -4.11 -8.43
C LEU A 12 -5.73 -5.18 -9.13
N TYR A 13 -7.05 -5.08 -9.05
CA TYR A 13 -7.98 -6.05 -9.64
C TYR A 13 -8.06 -5.91 -11.15
N GLN A 14 -8.21 -4.67 -11.63
CA GLN A 14 -8.42 -4.41 -13.04
C GLN A 14 -7.86 -3.06 -13.46
N VAL A 15 -7.40 -3.01 -14.71
CA VAL A 15 -7.08 -1.77 -15.42
C VAL A 15 -8.04 -1.67 -16.59
N MET A 16 -8.72 -0.55 -16.70
CA MET A 16 -9.61 -0.25 -17.83
C MET A 16 -9.11 1.03 -18.50
N GLU A 17 -9.12 1.04 -19.82
CA GLU A 17 -8.61 2.17 -20.59
C GLU A 17 -9.67 2.62 -21.59
N THR A 18 -9.80 3.92 -21.74
CA THR A 18 -10.54 4.59 -22.81
C THR A 18 -9.59 5.53 -23.52
N LYS A 19 -10.01 6.12 -24.65
CA LYS A 19 -9.17 7.02 -25.44
C LYS A 19 -8.51 8.15 -24.62
N ASN A 20 -9.18 8.62 -23.56
CA ASN A 20 -8.75 9.79 -22.79
C ASN A 20 -8.58 9.51 -21.28
N MET A 21 -8.82 8.29 -20.79
CA MET A 21 -8.81 8.00 -19.35
C MET A 21 -8.32 6.59 -19.05
N LEU A 22 -7.57 6.47 -17.95
CA LEU A 22 -7.12 5.22 -17.34
C LEU A 22 -7.82 5.03 -15.99
N TYR A 23 -8.45 3.88 -15.79
CA TYR A 23 -9.12 3.51 -14.56
C TYR A 23 -8.38 2.34 -13.91
N LEU A 24 -8.03 2.52 -12.63
CA LEU A 24 -7.37 1.51 -11.81
C LEU A 24 -8.37 1.04 -10.75
N VAL A 25 -8.85 -0.19 -10.87
CA VAL A 25 -9.74 -0.82 -9.88
C VAL A 25 -8.87 -1.56 -8.87
N SER A 26 -8.78 -1.05 -7.65
CA SER A 26 -7.91 -1.57 -6.59
C SER A 26 -8.65 -1.90 -5.30
N GLU A 27 -7.99 -2.65 -4.41
CA GLU A 27 -8.47 -2.92 -3.06
C GLU A 27 -8.71 -1.63 -2.27
N TYR A 28 -9.83 -1.58 -1.55
CA TYR A 28 -10.22 -0.44 -0.74
C TYR A 28 -9.55 -0.51 0.63
N ALA A 29 -8.84 0.57 1.01
CA ALA A 29 -8.19 0.72 2.31
C ALA A 29 -8.98 1.71 3.19
N PRO A 30 -9.89 1.22 4.07
CA PRO A 30 -10.84 2.09 4.78
C PRO A 30 -10.20 3.02 5.83
N LYS A 31 -8.93 2.79 6.20
CA LYS A 31 -8.24 3.53 7.26
C LYS A 31 -7.45 4.74 6.76
N GLY A 32 -7.53 5.05 5.47
CA GLY A 32 -6.85 6.19 4.87
C GLY A 32 -5.33 6.09 4.93
N GLU A 33 -4.67 7.25 4.91
CA GLU A 33 -3.23 7.36 4.81
C GLU A 33 -2.53 7.48 6.17
N ILE A 34 -1.30 6.97 6.25
CA ILE A 34 -0.50 7.04 7.48
C ILE A 34 -0.12 8.47 7.85
N PHE A 35 0.06 9.34 6.85
CA PHE A 35 0.40 10.74 7.07
C PHE A 35 -0.76 11.50 7.70
N ASP A 36 -1.98 11.31 7.19
CA ASP A 36 -3.19 11.88 7.78
C ASP A 36 -3.38 11.43 9.23
N TYR A 37 -3.12 10.16 9.52
CA TYR A 37 -3.16 9.65 10.88
C TYR A 37 -2.20 10.42 11.80
N ILE A 38 -0.94 10.63 11.37
CA ILE A 38 0.07 11.36 12.15
C ILE A 38 -0.30 12.84 12.29
N ALA A 39 -0.85 13.46 11.25
CA ALA A 39 -1.29 14.85 11.30
C ALA A 39 -2.42 15.05 12.33
N GLN A 40 -3.33 14.08 12.45
CA GLN A 40 -4.49 14.15 13.35
C GLN A 40 -4.18 13.71 14.79
N HIS A 41 -3.30 12.71 14.98
CA HIS A 41 -3.06 12.07 16.29
C HIS A 41 -1.66 12.35 16.85
N GLY A 42 -0.80 13.01 16.10
CA GLY A 42 0.61 13.21 16.44
C GLY A 42 1.46 11.95 16.18
N ARG A 43 2.63 11.90 16.82
CA ARG A 43 3.60 10.81 16.61
C ARG A 43 3.06 9.49 17.18
N MET A 44 3.30 8.40 16.44
CA MET A 44 3.06 7.05 16.93
C MET A 44 4.06 6.68 18.03
N SER A 45 3.65 5.78 18.94
CA SER A 45 4.58 5.13 19.85
C SER A 45 5.61 4.30 19.07
N GLU A 46 6.80 4.11 19.63
CA GLU A 46 7.84 3.30 18.97
C GLU A 46 7.34 1.88 18.66
N ALA A 47 6.56 1.29 19.57
CA ALA A 47 6.01 -0.05 19.40
C ALA A 47 5.05 -0.15 18.20
N ASP A 48 4.24 0.87 17.95
CA ASP A 48 3.30 0.92 16.83
C ASP A 48 4.00 1.29 15.52
N ALA A 49 4.91 2.25 15.58
CA ALA A 49 5.75 2.65 14.46
C ALA A 49 6.57 1.46 13.94
N ARG A 50 7.18 0.68 14.84
CA ARG A 50 7.93 -0.54 14.48
C ARG A 50 7.07 -1.56 13.74
N LYS A 51 5.83 -1.78 14.17
CA LYS A 51 4.91 -2.71 13.48
C LYS A 51 4.59 -2.21 12.06
N LYS A 52 4.29 -0.92 11.90
CA LYS A 52 4.01 -0.31 10.59
C LYS A 52 5.23 -0.36 9.67
N PHE A 53 6.40 -0.06 10.22
CA PHE A 53 7.67 -0.13 9.49
C PHE A 53 7.96 -1.55 9.01
N TRP A 54 7.76 -2.56 9.86
CA TRP A 54 7.91 -3.96 9.45
C TRP A 54 6.97 -4.34 8.29
N GLN A 55 5.71 -3.88 8.32
CA GLN A 55 4.75 -4.11 7.22
C GLN A 55 5.26 -3.52 5.90
N ILE A 56 5.83 -2.31 5.94
CA ILE A 56 6.41 -1.63 4.77
C ILE A 56 7.62 -2.40 4.24
N ILE A 57 8.57 -2.74 5.11
CA ILE A 57 9.78 -3.46 4.70
C ILE A 57 9.44 -4.84 4.13
N SER A 58 8.50 -5.56 4.73
CA SER A 58 8.03 -6.85 4.22
C SER A 58 7.43 -6.73 2.81
N ALA A 59 6.64 -5.68 2.54
CA ALA A 59 6.13 -5.41 1.19
C ALA A 59 7.25 -5.06 0.19
N VAL A 60 8.19 -4.20 0.60
CA VAL A 60 9.30 -3.75 -0.26
C VAL A 60 10.24 -4.91 -0.59
N GLU A 61 10.60 -5.74 0.39
CA GLU A 61 11.38 -6.96 0.18
C GLU A 61 10.69 -7.90 -0.82
N TYR A 62 9.38 -8.10 -0.71
CA TYR A 62 8.61 -8.90 -1.66
C TYR A 62 8.72 -8.36 -3.10
N CYS A 63 8.66 -7.03 -3.27
CA CYS A 63 8.82 -6.36 -4.56
C CYS A 63 10.25 -6.53 -5.11
N HIS A 64 11.27 -6.25 -4.29
CA HIS A 64 12.67 -6.39 -4.66
C HIS A 64 13.01 -7.83 -5.11
N ASN A 65 12.53 -8.84 -4.38
CA ASN A 65 12.72 -10.26 -4.74
C ASN A 65 12.07 -10.64 -6.09
N ARG A 66 11.12 -9.84 -6.56
CA ARG A 66 10.44 -10.01 -7.85
C ARG A 66 10.94 -9.06 -8.94
N HIS A 67 11.99 -8.29 -8.65
CA HIS A 67 12.61 -7.34 -9.59
C HIS A 67 11.58 -6.32 -10.12
N ILE A 68 10.71 -5.86 -9.23
CA ILE A 68 9.73 -4.79 -9.47
C ILE A 68 10.29 -3.47 -8.95
#